data_AF-A0A418MB97-F1
#
_entry.id   AF-A0A418MB97-F1
#
_cell.length_a   1.000
_cell.length_b   1.000
_cell.length_c   1.000
_cell.angle_alpha   90.00
_cell.angle_beta   90.00
_cell.angle_gamma   90.00
#
_symmetry.space_group_name_H-M   'P 1'
#
loop_
_entity.id
_entity.type
_entity.pdbx_description
1 polymer ?
#
loop_
_entity_poly.entity_id
_entity_poly.type
_entity_poly.pdbx_seq_one_letter_code
_entity_poly.pdbx_strand_id
1 'polypeptide(L)'
;MKLIVEITLPQLDASVPQVRRVEAGQADWKFASERQSGELYYRTKLQGNVTLSGDDYRWLYTQHERFPCCVEINLRVFTNTCAGTVDDEGNPVTDQLLWQGYFNMAAVRWNHVDCKAEVQSVNPRDGYDALYRVWETPINLLAPGASTAVPPAQLFYASYGDYFQFKPNPAGQMVLQLPDGNNIGTGPTSQLHLYPKGYPLVPMLTKLLVDSTYGTPAGRLAQILKTDFYTLPVNPVTKRPNLMWIIMAGSDAKRPASVTPAVKLVVTLKEMLEELKALHNVWHIIDPETGLLRLEHYSWFAERSYVRRGRVTLNLLKFPENLAKANNESVDLDELYAVEELVIANNASSDVREFRQGNILFTDQCVVRDDKGQVKTNTRTASRIYTDLLAGYKYPESVPDEAIFLGELAMTPGLGYELVRDISIKTYKDYALDVGLGLNGFQSAAMLMLDYHRHGVGFSAGRVNAIKKADGSVAPGLQMAMLELKPTRRQEGITVPVCCADFPINLDGYVRTNRFELAKLAKISFDPVADTITLDVLAGSRCQVTVVDPQDPGDGGGGGGNGGGGGEGECAPAGLEVSRYNEQTYCSGDPTLVLTNQEMIIYTDGNCGTYELPGKLTVYGCD
;
A
#
# COMPACT_ATOMS: atom_id res chain seq x y z
N MET A 1 -15.25 -31.08 -17.02
CA MET A 1 -15.31 -30.05 -18.09
C MET A 1 -14.13 -30.30 -19.04
N LYS A 2 -14.29 -30.17 -20.37
CA LYS A 2 -13.12 -30.24 -21.28
C LYS A 2 -12.58 -28.84 -21.51
N LEU A 3 -11.30 -28.60 -21.20
CA LEU A 3 -10.63 -27.36 -21.61
C LEU A 3 -9.98 -27.56 -22.98
N ILE A 4 -10.01 -26.51 -23.79
CA ILE A 4 -9.31 -26.46 -25.07
C ILE A 4 -8.18 -25.46 -24.90
N VAL A 5 -6.96 -25.85 -25.24
CA VAL A 5 -5.83 -24.92 -25.26
C VAL A 5 -5.45 -24.61 -26.67
N GLU A 6 -5.43 -23.32 -26.97
CA GLU A 6 -4.96 -22.76 -28.22
C GLU A 6 -3.56 -22.19 -27.99
N ILE A 7 -2.59 -22.80 -28.66
CA ILE A 7 -1.20 -22.32 -28.71
C ILE A 7 -1.04 -21.56 -30.01
N THR A 8 -0.72 -20.27 -29.89
CA THR A 8 -0.56 -19.37 -31.03
C THR A 8 0.88 -18.86 -31.08
N LEU A 9 1.57 -19.23 -32.15
CA LEU A 9 2.93 -18.77 -32.45
C LEU A 9 2.89 -17.39 -33.11
N PRO A 10 3.89 -16.54 -32.88
CA PRO A 10 3.99 -15.28 -33.61
C PRO A 10 4.19 -15.52 -35.10
N GLN A 11 3.55 -14.68 -35.91
CA GLN A 11 3.58 -14.76 -37.35
C GLN A 11 4.96 -14.34 -37.90
N LEU A 12 5.81 -15.32 -38.22
CA LEU A 12 7.07 -15.12 -38.96
C LEU A 12 6.97 -15.56 -40.42
N ASP A 13 6.13 -16.56 -40.69
CA ASP A 13 5.90 -17.14 -42.01
C ASP A 13 4.41 -17.46 -42.17
N ALA A 14 3.80 -16.99 -43.25
CA ALA A 14 2.39 -17.20 -43.55
C ALA A 14 2.08 -18.66 -43.99
N SER A 15 3.09 -19.45 -44.33
CA SER A 15 2.94 -20.82 -44.83
C SER A 15 2.83 -21.90 -43.74
N VAL A 16 3.03 -21.54 -42.46
CA VAL A 16 3.05 -22.49 -41.34
C VAL A 16 1.77 -22.35 -40.52
N PRO A 17 1.14 -23.46 -40.05
CA PRO A 17 0.04 -23.38 -39.10
C PRO A 17 0.51 -22.69 -37.81
N GLN A 18 0.01 -21.47 -37.58
CA GLN A 18 0.40 -20.65 -36.43
C GLN A 18 -0.39 -20.97 -35.17
N VAL A 19 -1.50 -21.69 -35.31
CA VAL A 19 -2.43 -22.00 -34.24
C VAL A 19 -2.57 -23.51 -34.13
N ARG A 20 -2.36 -24.03 -32.93
CA ARG A 20 -2.62 -25.44 -32.59
C ARG A 20 -3.58 -25.50 -31.42
N ARG A 21 -4.70 -26.20 -31.62
CA ARG A 21 -5.66 -26.51 -30.55
C ARG A 21 -5.37 -27.90 -30.01
N VAL A 22 -5.24 -28.01 -28.70
CA VAL A 22 -5.00 -29.25 -27.98
C VAL A 22 -6.10 -29.43 -26.93
N GLU A 23 -6.65 -30.65 -26.83
CA GLU A 23 -7.55 -30.96 -25.72
C GLU A 23 -6.72 -31.03 -24.44
N ALA A 24 -7.12 -30.28 -23.41
CA ALA A 24 -6.52 -30.39 -22.09
C ALA A 24 -6.90 -31.75 -21.50
N GLY A 25 -5.96 -32.69 -21.52
CA GLY A 25 -6.14 -34.05 -21.01
C GLY A 25 -5.20 -34.42 -19.88
N GLN A 26 -4.62 -33.45 -19.17
CA GLN A 26 -3.55 -33.70 -18.20
C GLN A 26 -4.02 -33.41 -16.77
N ALA A 27 -3.72 -34.34 -15.86
CA ALA A 27 -4.26 -34.44 -14.50
C ALA A 27 -3.86 -33.30 -13.53
N ASP A 28 -2.98 -32.38 -13.94
CA ASP A 28 -2.26 -31.49 -13.02
C ASP A 28 -2.53 -29.99 -13.21
N TRP A 29 -3.45 -29.60 -14.09
CA TRP A 29 -3.71 -28.18 -14.34
C TRP A 29 -4.60 -27.58 -13.29
N LYS A 30 -4.18 -26.46 -12.70
CA LYS A 30 -5.01 -25.70 -11.75
C LYS A 30 -4.94 -24.22 -12.07
N PHE A 31 -6.06 -23.53 -12.06
CA PHE A 31 -6.09 -22.07 -12.16
C PHE A 31 -6.21 -21.51 -10.75
N ALA A 32 -5.10 -20.98 -10.24
CA ALA A 32 -5.08 -20.37 -8.92
C ALA A 32 -5.14 -18.86 -9.03
N SER A 33 -6.13 -18.24 -8.38
CA SER A 33 -6.15 -16.79 -8.20
C SER A 33 -5.66 -16.47 -6.79
N GLU A 34 -4.51 -15.80 -6.74
CA GLU A 34 -3.82 -15.42 -5.50
C GLU A 34 -3.36 -13.96 -5.59
N ARG A 35 -3.30 -13.28 -4.45
CA ARG A 35 -2.76 -11.92 -4.34
C ARG A 35 -1.24 -12.01 -4.40
N GLN A 36 -0.59 -11.24 -5.26
CA GLN A 36 0.88 -11.15 -5.26
C GLN A 36 1.36 -10.02 -4.36
N SER A 37 2.62 -10.10 -3.93
CA SER A 37 3.28 -9.00 -3.21
C SER A 37 3.28 -7.74 -4.08
N GLY A 38 2.84 -6.62 -3.53
CA GLY A 38 2.70 -5.34 -4.26
C GLY A 38 1.35 -5.09 -4.96
N GLU A 39 0.43 -6.06 -4.99
CA GLU A 39 -0.87 -5.94 -5.66
C GLU A 39 -2.04 -6.04 -4.64
N LEU A 40 -3.15 -5.30 -4.83
CA LEU A 40 -4.35 -5.46 -3.98
C LEU A 40 -5.30 -6.56 -4.49
N TYR A 41 -5.23 -6.91 -5.78
CA TYR A 41 -6.19 -7.80 -6.42
C TYR A 41 -5.58 -9.17 -6.73
N TYR A 42 -6.44 -10.17 -6.84
CA TYR A 42 -6.06 -11.54 -7.17
C TYR A 42 -5.69 -11.66 -8.65
N ARG A 43 -4.56 -12.29 -8.95
CA ARG A 43 -4.18 -12.65 -10.31
C ARG A 43 -4.34 -14.14 -10.52
N THR A 44 -5.06 -14.51 -11.56
CA THR A 44 -5.22 -15.92 -11.96
C THR A 44 -3.98 -16.38 -12.69
N LYS A 45 -3.32 -17.40 -12.17
CA LYS A 45 -2.19 -18.09 -12.78
C LYS A 45 -2.56 -19.53 -13.10
N LEU A 46 -1.98 -20.05 -14.17
CA LEU A 46 -1.92 -21.47 -14.42
C LEU A 46 -0.85 -22.09 -13.50
N GLN A 47 -1.25 -23.04 -12.68
CA GLN A 47 -0.39 -23.92 -11.89
C GLN A 47 -0.31 -25.29 -12.56
N GLY A 48 0.87 -25.91 -12.46
CA GLY A 48 1.20 -27.15 -13.16
C GLY A 48 1.86 -26.91 -14.51
N ASN A 49 2.28 -27.99 -15.16
CA ASN A 49 2.96 -27.93 -16.45
C ASN A 49 1.96 -28.13 -17.60
N VAL A 50 2.12 -27.39 -18.68
CA VAL A 50 1.39 -27.68 -19.93
C VAL A 50 2.19 -28.74 -20.67
N THR A 51 1.68 -29.97 -20.67
CA THR A 51 2.36 -31.06 -21.37
C THR A 51 1.68 -31.36 -22.70
N LEU A 52 2.48 -31.40 -23.75
CA LEU A 52 2.07 -31.81 -25.09
C LEU A 52 2.65 -33.19 -25.39
N SER A 53 1.92 -34.02 -26.13
CA SER A 53 2.36 -35.37 -26.48
C SER A 53 2.00 -35.72 -27.92
N GLY A 54 2.69 -36.71 -28.50
CA GLY A 54 2.37 -37.23 -29.83
C GLY A 54 2.50 -36.18 -30.93
N ASP A 55 1.42 -35.93 -31.68
CA ASP A 55 1.41 -34.97 -32.79
C ASP A 55 1.58 -33.52 -32.31
N ASP A 56 1.10 -33.18 -31.11
CA ASP A 56 1.25 -31.83 -30.56
C ASP A 56 2.68 -31.55 -30.14
N TYR A 57 3.36 -32.56 -29.57
CA TYR A 57 4.79 -32.52 -29.32
C TYR A 57 5.57 -32.33 -30.62
N ARG A 58 5.28 -33.14 -31.65
CA ARG A 58 5.96 -33.05 -32.94
C ARG A 58 5.76 -31.66 -33.56
N TRP A 59 4.54 -31.15 -33.52
CA TRP A 59 4.24 -29.81 -33.97
C TRP A 59 5.11 -28.78 -33.23
N LEU A 60 5.06 -28.72 -31.90
CA LEU A 60 5.84 -27.72 -31.15
C LEU A 60 7.36 -27.89 -31.38
N TYR A 61 7.86 -29.13 -31.45
CA TYR A 61 9.27 -29.42 -31.70
C TYR A 61 9.75 -28.92 -33.07
N THR A 62 8.94 -29.03 -34.13
CA THR A 62 9.28 -28.46 -35.45
C THR A 62 9.40 -26.94 -35.43
N GLN A 63 8.80 -26.28 -34.44
CA GLN A 63 8.84 -24.83 -34.27
C GLN A 63 10.02 -24.40 -33.38
N HIS A 64 10.48 -25.27 -32.48
CA HIS A 64 11.62 -25.01 -31.60
C HIS A 64 12.88 -24.56 -32.36
N GLU A 65 13.18 -25.19 -33.49
CA GLU A 65 14.35 -24.82 -34.32
C GLU A 65 14.15 -23.51 -35.11
N ARG A 66 12.90 -23.05 -35.25
CA ARG A 66 12.53 -21.89 -36.07
C ARG A 66 12.40 -20.60 -35.26
N PHE A 67 12.02 -20.71 -33.99
CA PHE A 67 11.81 -19.55 -33.12
C PHE A 67 12.98 -19.39 -32.13
N PRO A 68 13.59 -18.20 -32.03
CA PRO A 68 14.54 -17.90 -30.97
C PRO A 68 13.96 -18.22 -29.58
N CYS A 69 14.82 -18.61 -28.65
CA CYS A 69 14.43 -19.00 -27.29
C CYS A 69 13.63 -17.92 -26.54
N CYS A 70 13.79 -16.64 -26.89
CA CYS A 70 13.12 -15.49 -26.26
C CYS A 70 11.76 -15.12 -26.89
N VAL A 71 11.29 -15.85 -27.91
CA VAL A 71 9.99 -15.58 -28.52
C VAL A 71 8.87 -16.00 -27.57
N GLU A 72 7.91 -15.10 -27.35
CA GLU A 72 6.71 -15.39 -26.57
C GLU A 72 5.69 -16.13 -27.42
N ILE A 73 5.24 -17.27 -26.92
CA ILE A 73 4.19 -18.10 -27.51
C ILE A 73 2.92 -17.87 -26.71
N ASN A 74 1.86 -17.44 -27.38
CA ASN A 74 0.58 -17.15 -26.73
C ASN A 74 -0.12 -18.47 -26.41
N LEU A 75 -0.67 -18.57 -25.20
CA LEU A 75 -1.45 -19.70 -24.72
C LEU A 75 -2.81 -19.19 -24.27
N ARG A 76 -3.88 -19.65 -24.91
CA ARG A 76 -5.27 -19.32 -24.56
C ARG A 76 -5.98 -20.58 -24.14
N VAL A 77 -6.61 -20.54 -22.97
CA VAL A 77 -7.39 -21.65 -22.43
C VAL A 77 -8.84 -21.28 -22.56
N PHE A 78 -9.60 -22.16 -23.19
CA PHE A 78 -11.03 -22.03 -23.36
C PHE A 78 -11.75 -23.11 -22.56
N THR A 79 -12.88 -22.76 -21.95
CA THR A 79 -13.84 -23.76 -21.51
C THR A 79 -14.69 -24.19 -22.69
N ASN A 80 -14.83 -25.50 -22.91
CA ASN A 80 -15.87 -25.99 -23.82
C ASN A 80 -17.24 -25.66 -23.21
N THR A 81 -18.11 -25.04 -23.99
CA THR A 81 -19.48 -24.75 -23.57
C THR A 81 -20.23 -26.07 -23.33
N CYS A 82 -21.18 -26.08 -22.39
CA CYS A 82 -22.06 -27.24 -22.26
C CYS A 82 -22.72 -27.50 -23.62
N ALA A 83 -22.67 -28.74 -24.10
CA ALA A 83 -23.36 -29.11 -25.33
C ALA A 83 -24.83 -28.67 -25.26
N GLY A 84 -25.26 -27.85 -26.22
CA GLY A 84 -26.63 -27.31 -26.29
C GLY A 84 -26.86 -25.94 -25.65
N THR A 85 -25.82 -25.26 -25.14
CA THR A 85 -25.96 -23.87 -24.67
C THR A 85 -26.07 -22.93 -25.88
N VAL A 86 -27.10 -22.08 -25.90
CA VAL A 86 -27.27 -21.01 -26.88
C VAL A 86 -27.20 -19.64 -26.19
N ASP A 87 -26.72 -18.62 -26.89
CA ASP A 87 -26.74 -17.23 -26.41
C ASP A 87 -28.18 -16.68 -26.35
N ASP A 88 -28.35 -15.45 -25.88
CA ASP A 88 -29.66 -14.79 -25.80
C ASP A 88 -30.32 -14.64 -27.19
N GLU A 89 -29.54 -14.76 -28.27
CA GLU A 89 -29.97 -14.77 -29.65
C GLU A 89 -30.22 -16.17 -30.25
N GLY A 90 -30.05 -17.25 -29.46
CA GLY A 90 -30.28 -18.63 -29.90
C GLY A 90 -29.15 -19.26 -30.71
N ASN A 91 -27.97 -18.62 -30.79
CA ASN A 91 -26.80 -19.18 -31.46
C ASN A 91 -26.02 -20.09 -30.51
N PRO A 92 -25.40 -21.19 -30.99
CA PRO A 92 -24.54 -22.02 -30.16
C PRO A 92 -23.44 -21.17 -29.51
N VAL A 93 -23.36 -21.20 -28.18
CA VAL A 93 -22.30 -20.49 -27.47
C VAL A 93 -20.97 -21.16 -27.84
N THR A 94 -20.07 -20.39 -28.44
CA THR A 94 -18.72 -20.84 -28.83
C THR A 94 -17.78 -20.90 -27.62
N ASP A 95 -16.64 -21.58 -27.77
CA ASP A 95 -15.53 -21.65 -26.80
C ASP A 95 -15.33 -20.32 -26.07
N GLN A 96 -15.53 -20.28 -24.75
CA GLN A 96 -15.33 -19.07 -23.96
C GLN A 96 -13.90 -19.02 -23.41
N LEU A 97 -13.23 -17.88 -23.57
CA LEU A 97 -11.88 -17.67 -23.05
C LEU A 97 -11.91 -17.69 -21.52
N LEU A 98 -11.34 -18.74 -20.92
CA LEU A 98 -11.17 -18.88 -19.47
C LEU A 98 -9.97 -18.08 -18.97
N TRP A 99 -8.85 -18.23 -19.67
CA TRP A 99 -7.56 -17.70 -19.24
C TRP A 99 -6.63 -17.51 -20.44
N GLN A 100 -5.72 -16.54 -20.33
CA GLN A 100 -4.69 -16.33 -21.34
C GLN A 100 -3.34 -16.06 -20.69
N GLY A 101 -2.30 -16.52 -21.35
CA GLY A 101 -0.93 -16.42 -20.91
C GLY A 101 0.05 -16.55 -22.05
N TYR A 102 1.31 -16.68 -21.69
CA TYR A 102 2.38 -16.94 -22.64
C TYR A 102 3.50 -17.73 -21.98
N PHE A 103 4.30 -18.37 -22.81
CA PHE A 103 5.54 -19.01 -22.40
C PHE A 103 6.60 -18.78 -23.47
N ASN A 104 7.86 -19.11 -23.15
CA ASN A 104 8.96 -19.07 -24.09
C ASN A 104 9.42 -20.49 -24.41
N MET A 105 10.01 -20.73 -25.58
CA MET A 105 10.57 -22.05 -25.93
C MET A 105 11.63 -22.53 -24.93
N ALA A 106 12.33 -21.59 -24.26
CA ALA A 106 13.26 -21.90 -23.18
C ALA A 106 12.61 -22.55 -21.94
N ALA A 107 11.30 -22.35 -21.73
CA ALA A 107 10.56 -22.94 -20.63
C ALA A 107 10.07 -24.36 -20.94
N VAL A 108 10.36 -24.90 -22.13
CA VAL A 108 9.90 -26.22 -22.57
C VAL A 108 10.96 -27.27 -22.28
N ARG A 109 10.61 -28.25 -21.45
CA ARG A 109 11.42 -29.45 -21.22
C ARG A 109 11.02 -30.53 -22.22
N TRP A 110 11.98 -31.01 -22.99
CA TRP A 110 11.76 -32.02 -24.02
C TRP A 110 12.10 -33.42 -23.51
N ASN A 111 11.15 -34.35 -23.66
CA ASN A 111 11.38 -35.78 -23.48
C ASN A 111 11.16 -36.47 -24.83
N HIS A 112 12.27 -36.71 -25.53
CA HIS A 112 12.26 -37.31 -26.87
C HIS A 112 11.87 -38.79 -26.87
N VAL A 113 12.08 -39.50 -25.74
CA VAL A 113 11.77 -40.93 -25.61
C VAL A 113 10.26 -41.14 -25.61
N ASP A 114 9.54 -40.34 -24.82
CA ASP A 114 8.09 -40.43 -24.69
C ASP A 114 7.33 -39.52 -25.68
N CYS A 115 8.05 -38.79 -26.54
CA CYS A 115 7.51 -37.73 -27.40
C CYS A 115 6.64 -36.75 -26.60
N LYS A 116 7.17 -36.23 -25.48
CA LYS A 116 6.51 -35.27 -24.59
C LYS A 116 7.28 -33.96 -24.50
N ALA A 117 6.55 -32.85 -24.44
CA ALA A 117 7.07 -31.52 -24.18
C ALA A 117 6.34 -30.93 -22.97
N GLU A 118 7.06 -30.53 -21.93
CA GLU A 118 6.49 -29.97 -20.70
C GLU A 118 6.86 -28.48 -20.60
N VAL A 119 5.87 -27.59 -20.70
CA VAL A 119 6.06 -26.16 -20.45
C VAL A 119 6.06 -25.94 -18.93
N GLN A 120 7.24 -25.62 -18.38
CA GLN A 120 7.46 -25.53 -16.93
C GLN A 120 7.01 -24.19 -16.32
N SER A 121 6.90 -23.14 -17.12
CA SER A 121 6.53 -21.81 -16.66
C SER A 121 5.64 -21.13 -17.69
N VAL A 122 4.42 -20.78 -17.29
CA VAL A 122 3.48 -19.99 -18.09
C VAL A 122 3.12 -18.73 -17.32
N ASN A 123 3.37 -17.58 -17.94
CA ASN A 123 3.06 -16.28 -17.36
C ASN A 123 1.65 -15.83 -17.78
N PRO A 124 0.87 -15.19 -16.90
CA PRO A 124 -0.43 -14.64 -17.26
C PRO A 124 -0.29 -13.48 -18.24
N ARG A 125 -1.25 -13.34 -19.16
CA ARG A 125 -1.36 -12.22 -20.09
C ARG A 125 -2.55 -11.34 -19.65
N ASP A 126 -2.37 -10.57 -18.59
CA ASP A 126 -3.39 -9.73 -17.97
C ASP A 126 -3.01 -8.23 -17.99
N GLY A 127 -3.85 -7.38 -17.39
CA GLY A 127 -3.57 -5.94 -17.29
C GLY A 127 -2.30 -5.64 -16.49
N TYR A 128 -1.93 -6.50 -15.54
CA TYR A 128 -0.69 -6.38 -14.78
C TYR A 128 0.54 -6.71 -15.64
N ASP A 129 0.50 -7.78 -16.46
CA ASP A 129 1.57 -8.05 -17.44
C ASP A 129 1.75 -6.87 -18.41
N ALA A 130 0.64 -6.28 -18.88
CA ALA A 130 0.70 -5.08 -19.71
C ALA A 130 1.36 -3.90 -18.98
N LEU A 131 1.03 -3.66 -17.71
CA LEU A 131 1.64 -2.61 -16.88
C LEU A 131 3.14 -2.86 -16.67
N TYR A 132 3.54 -4.07 -16.28
CA TYR A 132 4.91 -4.41 -15.94
C TYR A 132 5.87 -4.36 -17.13
N ARG A 133 5.37 -4.50 -18.35
CA ARG A 133 6.17 -4.32 -19.57
C ARG A 133 6.59 -2.87 -19.81
N VAL A 134 5.89 -1.91 -19.22
CA VAL A 134 6.09 -0.49 -19.52
C VAL A 134 6.46 0.35 -18.29
N TRP A 135 6.22 -0.15 -17.08
CA TRP A 135 6.37 0.65 -15.86
C TRP A 135 7.81 1.04 -15.51
N GLU A 136 8.82 0.40 -16.13
CA GLU A 136 10.24 0.77 -16.00
C GLU A 136 10.68 1.80 -17.05
N THR A 137 9.77 2.24 -17.93
CA THR A 137 10.08 3.27 -18.94
C THR A 137 10.36 4.61 -18.23
N PRO A 138 11.55 5.21 -18.42
CA PRO A 138 11.87 6.49 -17.79
C PRO A 138 11.15 7.64 -18.51
N ILE A 139 10.36 8.41 -17.77
CA ILE A 139 9.58 9.54 -18.30
C ILE A 139 10.05 10.83 -17.64
N ASN A 140 10.36 11.86 -18.45
CA ASN A 140 10.56 13.21 -17.94
C ASN A 140 9.21 13.88 -17.69
N LEU A 141 8.83 13.97 -16.42
CA LEU A 141 7.57 14.57 -15.99
C LEU A 141 7.43 16.06 -16.31
N LEU A 142 8.54 16.79 -16.43
CA LEU A 142 8.56 18.23 -16.70
C LEU A 142 8.64 18.58 -18.19
N ALA A 143 8.70 17.58 -19.07
CA ALA A 143 8.66 17.78 -20.52
C ALA A 143 7.28 17.39 -21.10
N PRO A 144 6.86 18.02 -22.21
CA PRO A 144 5.75 17.51 -23.00
C PRO A 144 5.99 16.04 -23.35
N GLY A 145 4.98 15.21 -23.12
CA GLY A 145 5.00 13.79 -23.44
C GLY A 145 4.70 13.55 -24.92
N ALA A 146 4.74 12.28 -25.32
CA ALA A 146 4.33 11.87 -26.67
C ALA A 146 2.84 12.17 -26.95
N SER A 147 2.01 12.14 -25.89
CA SER A 147 0.57 12.42 -26.00
C SER A 147 -0.02 13.27 -24.88
N THR A 148 0.80 13.78 -23.95
CA THR A 148 0.31 14.56 -22.81
C THR A 148 1.07 15.87 -22.62
N ALA A 149 0.32 16.96 -22.40
CA ALA A 149 0.89 18.21 -21.92
C ALA A 149 1.34 18.07 -20.46
N VAL A 150 2.30 18.89 -20.04
CA VAL A 150 2.64 19.02 -18.62
C VAL A 150 1.46 19.71 -17.93
N PRO A 151 0.91 19.15 -16.84
CA PRO A 151 -0.12 19.80 -16.04
C PRO A 151 0.32 21.22 -15.62
N PRO A 152 -0.62 22.18 -15.51
CA PRO A 152 -0.27 23.52 -15.07
C PRO A 152 0.32 23.45 -13.66
N ALA A 153 1.42 24.16 -13.47
CA ALA A 153 2.02 24.32 -12.14
C ALA A 153 1.10 25.13 -11.24
N GLN A 154 0.99 24.70 -10.00
CA GLN A 154 0.39 25.42 -8.90
C GLN A 154 1.43 26.30 -8.22
N LEU A 155 1.13 27.59 -8.18
CA LEU A 155 1.84 28.56 -7.37
C LEU A 155 1.40 28.42 -5.91
N PHE A 156 2.35 28.38 -5.00
CA PHE A 156 2.07 28.32 -3.57
C PHE A 156 3.15 29.04 -2.75
N TYR A 157 2.83 29.30 -1.49
CA TYR A 157 3.77 29.88 -0.53
C TYR A 157 4.14 28.84 0.52
N ALA A 158 5.41 28.81 0.91
CA ALA A 158 5.83 28.17 2.15
C ALA A 158 6.38 29.27 3.05
N SER A 159 5.88 29.40 4.27
CA SER A 159 6.60 30.22 5.25
C SER A 159 7.70 29.36 5.89
N TYR A 160 8.80 29.98 6.29
CA TYR A 160 9.80 29.37 7.15
C TYR A 160 9.97 30.31 8.34
N GLY A 161 9.96 29.76 9.56
CA GLY A 161 10.28 30.57 10.75
C GLY A 161 11.66 31.18 10.59
N ASP A 162 11.83 32.44 10.98
CA ASP A 162 13.00 33.30 10.70
C ASP A 162 14.36 32.64 11.02
N TYR A 163 14.94 31.91 10.07
CA TYR A 163 16.35 31.51 10.07
C TYR A 163 17.15 32.51 9.28
N PHE A 164 17.16 33.74 9.77
CA PHE A 164 17.98 34.80 9.23
C PHE A 164 19.46 34.54 9.53
N GLN A 165 20.22 34.08 8.53
CA GLN A 165 21.68 34.06 8.65
C GLN A 165 22.24 35.43 8.24
N PHE A 166 22.78 36.16 9.20
CA PHE A 166 23.54 37.36 8.91
C PHE A 166 24.99 36.96 8.57
N LYS A 167 25.44 37.29 7.37
CA LYS A 167 26.84 37.12 6.95
C LYS A 167 27.43 38.47 6.54
N PRO A 168 28.70 38.76 6.87
CA PRO A 168 29.35 39.96 6.38
C PRO A 168 29.56 39.88 4.86
N ASN A 169 29.12 40.90 4.11
CA ASN A 169 29.41 41.03 2.70
C ASN A 169 30.90 41.39 2.47
N PRO A 170 31.41 41.48 1.23
CA PRO A 170 32.80 41.88 0.96
C PRO A 170 33.21 43.25 1.52
N ALA A 171 32.24 44.11 1.86
CA ALA A 171 32.46 45.40 2.52
C ALA A 171 32.38 45.31 4.07
N GLY A 172 32.26 44.12 4.65
CA GLY A 172 32.17 43.87 6.09
C GLY A 172 30.81 44.19 6.71
N GLN A 173 29.79 44.54 5.91
CA GLN A 173 28.46 44.83 6.41
C GLN A 173 27.71 43.52 6.64
N MET A 174 27.11 43.37 7.82
CA MET A 174 26.20 42.24 8.08
C MET A 174 24.99 42.36 7.16
N VAL A 175 24.92 41.50 6.15
CA VAL A 175 23.76 41.38 5.28
C VAL A 175 23.01 40.12 5.64
N LEU A 176 21.70 40.22 5.59
CA LEU A 176 20.85 39.05 5.68
C LEU A 176 21.02 38.23 4.40
N GLN A 177 21.57 37.02 4.53
CA GLN A 177 21.82 36.12 3.42
C GLN A 177 20.93 34.88 3.57
N LEU A 178 20.07 34.62 2.58
CA LEU A 178 19.35 33.35 2.50
C LEU A 178 20.35 32.21 2.21
N PRO A 179 20.04 30.95 2.59
CA PRO A 179 20.91 29.79 2.38
C PRO A 179 21.39 29.59 0.93
N ASP A 180 20.63 30.10 -0.04
CA ASP A 180 20.90 29.99 -1.49
C ASP A 180 21.53 31.24 -2.11
N GLY A 181 21.82 32.28 -1.32
CA GLY A 181 22.37 33.55 -1.81
C GLY A 181 21.34 34.44 -2.53
N ASN A 182 20.05 34.11 -2.49
CA ASN A 182 18.99 34.92 -3.09
C ASN A 182 18.49 36.06 -2.18
N ASN A 183 17.79 37.04 -2.77
CA ASN A 183 17.17 38.16 -2.05
C ASN A 183 16.03 37.67 -1.13
N ILE A 184 15.89 38.33 0.02
CA ILE A 184 14.80 38.12 1.01
C ILE A 184 13.44 38.19 0.32
N GLY A 185 12.50 37.31 0.71
CA GLY A 185 11.07 37.49 0.48
C GLY A 185 10.66 37.54 -1.00
N THR A 186 10.71 36.38 -1.68
CA THR A 186 9.95 36.25 -2.94
C THR A 186 8.43 36.24 -2.70
N GLY A 187 7.98 36.13 -1.43
CA GLY A 187 6.59 36.27 -1.01
C GLY A 187 6.24 37.62 -0.36
N PRO A 188 4.99 37.80 0.08
CA PRO A 188 4.48 39.06 0.64
C PRO A 188 5.20 39.53 1.92
N THR A 189 5.88 38.63 2.63
CA THR A 189 6.64 38.92 3.85
C THR A 189 8.03 38.28 3.76
N SER A 190 8.97 38.71 4.61
CA SER A 190 10.32 38.15 4.70
C SER A 190 10.36 36.67 5.08
N GLN A 191 9.25 36.15 5.62
CA GLN A 191 9.10 34.76 6.07
C GLN A 191 8.47 33.87 4.99
N LEU A 192 7.83 34.45 3.98
CA LEU A 192 7.11 33.73 2.94
C LEU A 192 7.98 33.56 1.70
N HIS A 193 8.13 32.32 1.29
CA HIS A 193 8.86 31.90 0.09
C HIS A 193 7.86 31.47 -0.97
N LEU A 194 7.89 32.16 -2.11
CA LEU A 194 7.07 31.84 -3.25
C LEU A 194 7.67 30.67 -4.04
N TYR A 195 6.85 29.64 -4.27
CA TYR A 195 7.18 28.50 -5.12
C TYR A 195 6.31 28.53 -6.39
N PRO A 196 6.89 28.82 -7.56
CA PRO A 196 6.12 28.92 -8.80
C PRO A 196 5.77 27.56 -9.43
N LYS A 197 6.28 26.44 -8.89
CA LYS A 197 6.33 25.14 -9.59
C LYS A 197 5.92 23.93 -8.75
N GLY A 198 4.77 23.97 -8.07
CA GLY A 198 4.16 22.77 -7.48
C GLY A 198 3.24 22.05 -8.47
N TYR A 199 3.53 20.83 -8.91
CA TYR A 199 2.66 20.14 -9.87
C TYR A 199 1.67 19.22 -9.16
N PRO A 200 0.34 19.30 -9.41
CA PRO A 200 -0.61 18.42 -8.76
C PRO A 200 -0.29 16.93 -8.96
N LEU A 201 -0.24 16.15 -7.87
CA LEU A 201 0.22 14.76 -7.87
C LEU A 201 -0.58 13.89 -8.84
N VAL A 202 -1.91 13.87 -8.74
CA VAL A 202 -2.76 12.95 -9.52
C VAL A 202 -2.66 13.22 -11.04
N PRO A 203 -2.71 14.47 -11.54
CA PRO A 203 -2.40 14.76 -12.94
C PRO A 203 -1.00 14.32 -13.38
N MET A 204 0.01 14.47 -12.53
CA MET A 204 1.38 14.03 -12.85
C MET A 204 1.52 12.51 -12.91
N LEU A 205 0.85 11.78 -12.02
CA LEU A 205 0.76 10.32 -12.07
C LEU A 205 0.03 9.84 -13.33
N THR A 206 -1.04 10.55 -13.72
CA THR A 206 -1.77 10.26 -14.96
C THR A 206 -0.88 10.47 -16.17
N LYS A 207 -0.13 11.58 -16.22
CA LYS A 207 0.88 11.82 -17.26
C LYS A 207 1.93 10.71 -17.31
N LEU A 208 2.47 10.30 -16.16
CA LEU A 208 3.45 9.21 -16.06
C LEU A 208 2.90 7.91 -16.66
N LEU A 209 1.66 7.56 -16.32
CA LEU A 209 0.98 6.37 -16.85
C LEU A 209 0.75 6.45 -18.36
N VAL A 210 0.21 7.58 -18.86
CA VAL A 210 -0.08 7.74 -20.30
C VAL A 210 1.19 7.72 -21.12
N ASP A 211 2.23 8.45 -20.70
CA ASP A 211 3.47 8.51 -21.47
C ASP A 211 4.24 7.19 -21.41
N SER A 212 4.25 6.49 -20.27
CA SER A 212 4.89 5.17 -20.16
C SER A 212 4.21 4.11 -21.01
N THR A 213 2.90 4.19 -21.20
CA THR A 213 2.11 3.22 -21.98
C THR A 213 1.94 3.61 -23.46
N TYR A 214 2.39 4.79 -23.87
CA TYR A 214 2.17 5.31 -25.23
C TYR A 214 2.73 4.37 -26.31
N GLY A 215 1.92 4.08 -27.32
CA GLY A 215 2.31 3.20 -28.43
C GLY A 215 2.40 1.71 -28.06
N THR A 216 2.02 1.33 -26.83
CA THR A 216 2.06 -0.06 -26.36
C THR A 216 0.64 -0.63 -26.19
N PRO A 217 0.48 -1.97 -26.13
CA PRO A 217 -0.80 -2.59 -25.77
C PRO A 217 -1.36 -2.14 -24.41
N ALA A 218 -0.49 -1.67 -23.51
CA ALA A 218 -0.85 -1.16 -22.19
C ALA A 218 -1.53 0.21 -22.24
N GLY A 219 -1.56 0.90 -23.40
CA GLY A 219 -2.25 2.19 -23.55
C GLY A 219 -3.76 2.12 -23.21
N ARG A 220 -4.36 0.93 -23.24
CA ARG A 220 -5.75 0.71 -22.78
C ARG A 220 -5.94 0.96 -21.28
N LEU A 221 -4.88 0.83 -20.48
CA LEU A 221 -4.89 1.11 -19.04
C LEU A 221 -4.89 2.62 -18.74
N ALA A 222 -4.52 3.45 -19.73
CA ALA A 222 -4.02 4.81 -19.52
C ALA A 222 -4.99 5.90 -19.98
N GLN A 223 -6.23 5.85 -19.50
CA GLN A 223 -7.18 6.95 -19.73
C GLN A 223 -7.00 8.04 -18.67
N ILE A 224 -7.44 7.76 -17.43
CA ILE A 224 -7.32 8.65 -16.28
C ILE A 224 -7.08 7.77 -15.06
N LEU A 225 -5.99 8.03 -14.34
CA LEU A 225 -5.71 7.33 -13.09
C LEU A 225 -6.78 7.67 -12.06
N LYS A 226 -7.47 6.64 -11.54
CA LYS A 226 -8.45 6.81 -10.47
C LYS A 226 -7.81 6.64 -9.10
N THR A 227 -8.19 7.48 -8.15
CA THR A 227 -7.75 7.37 -6.76
C THR A 227 -8.69 8.14 -5.84
N ASP A 228 -9.60 7.45 -5.15
CA ASP A 228 -10.47 8.05 -4.14
C ASP A 228 -9.65 8.58 -2.96
N PHE A 229 -8.56 7.89 -2.59
CA PHE A 229 -7.64 8.30 -1.53
C PHE A 229 -7.15 9.75 -1.67
N TYR A 230 -6.64 10.14 -2.86
CA TYR A 230 -6.14 11.49 -3.12
C TYR A 230 -7.20 12.50 -3.62
N THR A 231 -8.40 12.08 -4.01
CA THR A 231 -9.34 12.96 -4.75
C THR A 231 -10.68 13.20 -4.08
N LEU A 232 -11.11 12.35 -3.14
CA LEU A 232 -12.35 12.61 -2.39
C LEU A 232 -12.18 13.88 -1.55
N PRO A 233 -13.23 14.69 -1.31
CA PRO A 233 -13.10 15.89 -0.47
C PRO A 233 -12.63 15.61 0.97
N VAL A 234 -12.94 14.41 1.48
CA VAL A 234 -12.49 13.92 2.78
C VAL A 234 -11.67 12.67 2.53
N ASN A 235 -10.45 12.64 3.04
CA ASN A 235 -9.56 11.50 2.94
C ASN A 235 -10.23 10.27 3.58
N PRO A 236 -10.35 9.16 2.85
CA PRO A 236 -11.08 8.01 3.35
C PRO A 236 -10.37 7.29 4.50
N VAL A 237 -9.07 7.47 4.64
CA VAL A 237 -8.20 6.85 5.65
C VAL A 237 -8.13 7.79 6.83
N THR A 238 -7.64 9.03 6.62
CA THR A 238 -7.38 9.98 7.71
C THR A 238 -8.62 10.70 8.24
N LYS A 239 -9.74 10.64 7.51
CA LYS A 239 -11.00 11.36 7.79
C LYS A 239 -10.86 12.89 7.83
N ARG A 240 -9.70 13.43 7.45
CA ARG A 240 -9.44 14.86 7.31
C ARG A 240 -9.88 15.34 5.92
N PRO A 241 -10.16 16.63 5.73
CA PRO A 241 -10.26 17.20 4.38
C PRO A 241 -9.03 16.82 3.57
N ASN A 242 -9.23 16.29 2.37
CA ASN A 242 -8.11 16.05 1.47
C ASN A 242 -7.58 17.39 0.97
N LEU A 243 -6.29 17.58 1.17
CA LEU A 243 -5.56 18.73 0.68
C LEU A 243 -5.07 18.47 -0.75
N MET A 244 -4.61 19.53 -1.41
CA MET A 244 -4.01 19.38 -2.73
C MET A 244 -2.59 18.83 -2.59
N TRP A 245 -2.38 17.60 -3.05
CA TRP A 245 -1.06 17.01 -3.14
C TRP A 245 -0.31 17.53 -4.35
N ILE A 246 0.95 17.93 -4.14
CA ILE A 246 1.84 18.39 -5.21
C ILE A 246 3.17 17.63 -5.21
N ILE A 247 3.80 17.58 -6.37
CA ILE A 247 5.18 17.18 -6.54
C ILE A 247 6.05 18.31 -7.10
N MET A 248 7.32 18.34 -6.71
CA MET A 248 8.32 19.28 -7.24
C MET A 248 9.64 18.58 -7.53
N ALA A 249 10.40 19.09 -8.50
CA ALA A 249 11.78 18.67 -8.68
C ALA A 249 12.66 19.23 -7.54
N GLY A 250 13.62 18.44 -7.08
CA GLY A 250 14.52 18.78 -5.98
C GLY A 250 15.24 20.11 -6.19
N SER A 251 15.68 20.39 -7.42
CA SER A 251 16.31 21.66 -7.78
C SER A 251 15.41 22.88 -7.56
N ASP A 252 14.10 22.77 -7.85
CA ASP A 252 13.12 23.85 -7.64
C ASP A 252 12.73 23.95 -6.16
N ALA A 253 12.57 22.82 -5.49
CA ALA A 253 12.17 22.73 -4.09
C ALA A 253 13.20 23.38 -3.13
N LYS A 254 14.49 23.15 -3.38
CA LYS A 254 15.57 23.71 -2.56
C LYS A 254 15.97 25.14 -2.95
N ARG A 255 15.50 25.63 -4.10
CA ARG A 255 15.81 26.98 -4.63
C ARG A 255 14.53 27.64 -5.18
N PRO A 256 13.58 28.04 -4.31
CA PRO A 256 12.30 28.63 -4.73
C PRO A 256 12.45 29.85 -5.65
N ALA A 257 13.52 30.63 -5.48
CA ALA A 257 13.81 31.83 -6.26
C ALA A 257 14.67 31.57 -7.52
N SER A 258 14.93 30.31 -7.89
CA SER A 258 15.73 29.99 -9.07
C SER A 258 15.13 30.56 -10.34
N VAL A 259 15.90 31.39 -11.05
CA VAL A 259 15.52 31.91 -12.39
C VAL A 259 15.70 30.88 -13.50
N THR A 260 16.42 29.79 -13.22
CA THR A 260 16.58 28.65 -14.11
C THR A 260 15.75 27.49 -13.56
N PRO A 261 14.50 27.36 -14.00
CA PRO A 261 13.63 26.36 -13.43
C PRO A 261 14.03 24.95 -13.89
N ALA A 262 13.64 23.94 -13.12
CA ALA A 262 13.84 22.55 -13.51
C ALA A 262 13.17 22.27 -14.86
N VAL A 263 13.93 21.58 -15.73
CA VAL A 263 13.47 21.09 -17.03
C VAL A 263 13.45 19.56 -17.10
N LYS A 264 13.94 18.88 -16.06
CA LYS A 264 14.01 17.43 -15.97
C LYS A 264 13.55 16.93 -14.60
N LEU A 265 12.63 15.99 -14.62
CA LEU A 265 12.28 15.12 -13.50
C LEU A 265 11.99 13.72 -14.08
N VAL A 266 13.05 12.94 -14.30
CA VAL A 266 12.96 11.65 -15.00
C VAL A 266 12.63 10.55 -14.00
N VAL A 267 11.45 9.94 -14.08
CA VAL A 267 10.98 8.90 -13.15
C VAL A 267 10.30 7.77 -13.89
N THR A 268 10.39 6.55 -13.35
CA THR A 268 9.63 5.41 -13.85
C THR A 268 8.31 5.28 -13.10
N LEU A 269 7.30 4.68 -13.72
CA LEU A 269 6.04 4.41 -13.04
C LEU A 269 6.25 3.49 -11.83
N LYS A 270 7.12 2.48 -11.96
CA LYS A 270 7.50 1.57 -10.86
C LYS A 270 8.04 2.33 -9.65
N GLU A 271 9.04 3.20 -9.86
CA GLU A 271 9.63 4.01 -8.80
C GLU A 271 8.57 4.81 -8.06
N MET A 272 7.73 5.55 -8.79
CA MET A 272 6.71 6.38 -8.19
C MET A 272 5.67 5.56 -7.40
N LEU A 273 5.23 4.41 -7.92
CA LEU A 273 4.25 3.56 -7.23
C LEU A 273 4.81 2.93 -5.96
N GLU A 274 6.06 2.44 -5.97
CA GLU A 274 6.70 1.88 -4.77
C GLU A 274 6.98 2.95 -3.71
N GLU A 275 7.36 4.17 -4.10
CA GLU A 275 7.55 5.28 -3.16
C GLU A 275 6.22 5.66 -2.48
N LEU A 276 5.12 5.76 -3.23
CA LEU A 276 3.78 6.05 -2.67
C LEU A 276 3.25 4.91 -1.79
N LYS A 277 3.58 3.66 -2.12
CA LYS A 277 3.27 2.48 -1.29
C LYS A 277 4.05 2.49 0.02
N ALA A 278 5.32 2.88 0.00
CA ALA A 278 6.14 3.03 1.19
C ALA A 278 5.59 4.14 2.09
N LEU A 279 5.37 5.34 1.55
CA LEU A 279 4.97 6.52 2.31
C LEU A 279 3.52 6.47 2.80
N HIS A 280 2.58 6.19 1.90
CA HIS A 280 1.14 6.34 2.15
C HIS A 280 0.37 5.01 2.18
N ASN A 281 1.06 3.86 2.10
CA ASN A 281 0.40 2.55 1.98
C ASN A 281 -0.63 2.51 0.84
N VAL A 282 -0.33 3.22 -0.26
CA VAL A 282 -1.15 3.27 -1.48
C VAL A 282 -0.66 2.22 -2.46
N TRP A 283 -1.56 1.36 -2.88
CA TRP A 283 -1.27 0.24 -3.77
C TRP A 283 -1.97 0.44 -5.11
N HIS A 284 -1.50 -0.27 -6.12
CA HIS A 284 -2.04 -0.19 -7.47
C HIS A 284 -2.89 -1.42 -7.80
N ILE A 285 -3.96 -1.19 -8.56
CA ILE A 285 -4.90 -2.24 -8.99
C ILE A 285 -5.27 -2.04 -10.45
N ILE A 286 -5.52 -3.13 -11.17
CA ILE A 286 -6.31 -3.07 -12.39
C ILE A 286 -7.75 -3.36 -12.01
N ASP A 287 -8.60 -2.33 -12.05
CA ASP A 287 -10.00 -2.43 -11.64
C ASP A 287 -10.71 -3.45 -12.55
N PRO A 288 -11.27 -4.55 -12.02
CA PRO A 288 -11.84 -5.62 -12.85
C PRO A 288 -13.09 -5.18 -13.62
N GLU A 289 -13.79 -4.13 -13.16
CA GLU A 289 -15.00 -3.62 -13.82
C GLU A 289 -14.64 -2.68 -14.97
N THR A 290 -13.58 -1.88 -14.82
CA THR A 290 -13.23 -0.85 -15.82
C THR A 290 -11.99 -1.19 -16.65
N GLY A 291 -11.17 -2.15 -16.23
CA GLY A 291 -9.88 -2.48 -16.82
C GLY A 291 -8.81 -1.39 -16.66
N LEU A 292 -9.07 -0.34 -15.87
CA LEU A 292 -8.19 0.82 -15.71
C LEU A 292 -7.27 0.65 -14.50
N LEU A 293 -6.09 1.28 -14.56
CA LEU A 293 -5.22 1.41 -13.39
C LEU A 293 -5.86 2.35 -12.36
N ARG A 294 -5.92 1.90 -11.13
CA ARG A 294 -6.42 2.65 -9.98
C ARG A 294 -5.43 2.54 -8.81
N LEU A 295 -5.22 3.64 -8.11
CA LEU A 295 -4.41 3.69 -6.88
C LEU A 295 -5.31 3.87 -5.69
N GLU A 296 -5.15 3.05 -4.65
CA GLU A 296 -5.92 3.19 -3.42
C GLU A 296 -5.10 2.80 -2.21
N HIS A 297 -5.44 3.39 -1.07
CA HIS A 297 -4.96 2.92 0.19
C HIS A 297 -5.47 1.51 0.48
N TYR A 298 -4.57 0.62 0.97
CA TYR A 298 -4.85 -0.81 1.19
C TYR A 298 -6.17 -1.04 1.93
N SER A 299 -6.32 -0.44 3.11
CA SER A 299 -7.48 -0.69 3.96
C SER A 299 -8.76 0.00 3.51
N TRP A 300 -8.67 1.11 2.76
CA TRP A 300 -9.85 1.72 2.16
C TRP A 300 -10.41 0.84 1.04
N PHE A 301 -9.54 0.38 0.14
CA PHE A 301 -9.94 -0.48 -0.95
C PHE A 301 -10.57 -1.78 -0.44
N ALA A 302 -9.89 -2.45 0.51
CA ALA A 302 -10.36 -3.69 1.10
C ALA A 302 -11.68 -3.55 1.87
N GLU A 303 -12.09 -2.35 2.27
CA GLU A 303 -13.41 -2.09 2.82
C GLU A 303 -14.44 -1.84 1.72
N ARG A 304 -14.14 -0.91 0.80
CA ARG A 304 -15.06 -0.46 -0.24
C ARG A 304 -15.43 -1.55 -1.24
N SER A 305 -14.48 -2.38 -1.67
CA SER A 305 -14.71 -3.42 -2.68
C SER A 305 -15.79 -4.40 -2.23
N TYR A 306 -15.82 -4.76 -0.95
CA TYR A 306 -16.84 -5.65 -0.39
C TYR A 306 -18.11 -4.90 0.03
N VAL A 307 -17.99 -3.70 0.63
CA VAL A 307 -19.16 -2.90 1.07
C VAL A 307 -20.02 -2.43 -0.09
N ARG A 308 -19.44 -1.91 -1.19
CA ARG A 308 -20.21 -1.44 -2.36
C ARG A 308 -21.10 -2.53 -2.95
N ARG A 309 -20.66 -3.79 -2.85
CA ARG A 309 -21.41 -4.90 -3.41
C ARG A 309 -22.46 -5.43 -2.47
N GLY A 310 -22.30 -5.28 -1.15
CA GLY A 310 -23.34 -5.44 -0.11
C GLY A 310 -24.10 -6.78 -0.13
N ARG A 311 -23.65 -7.73 -0.95
CA ARG A 311 -24.32 -8.96 -1.31
C ARG A 311 -23.33 -10.09 -1.06
N VAL A 312 -23.82 -11.15 -0.42
CA VAL A 312 -23.14 -12.43 -0.44
C VAL A 312 -23.19 -12.93 -1.88
N THR A 313 -22.07 -12.84 -2.61
CA THR A 313 -21.98 -13.29 -4.00
C THR A 313 -21.86 -14.80 -4.10
N LEU A 314 -21.31 -15.43 -3.06
CA LEU A 314 -21.16 -16.86 -2.97
C LEU A 314 -21.64 -17.39 -1.61
N ASN A 315 -22.80 -18.07 -1.62
CA ASN A 315 -23.33 -18.73 -0.42
C ASN A 315 -22.94 -20.22 -0.45
N LEU A 316 -21.95 -20.59 0.35
CA LEU A 316 -21.43 -21.96 0.43
C LEU A 316 -22.28 -22.88 1.32
N LEU A 317 -23.29 -22.36 2.02
CA LEU A 317 -24.21 -23.18 2.82
C LEU A 317 -24.95 -24.24 1.99
N LYS A 318 -25.01 -24.07 0.67
CA LYS A 318 -25.53 -25.09 -0.26
C LYS A 318 -24.66 -26.35 -0.35
N PHE A 319 -23.45 -26.33 0.23
CA PHE A 319 -22.49 -27.45 0.24
C PHE A 319 -22.10 -27.86 1.68
N PRO A 320 -23.06 -28.34 2.50
CA PRO A 320 -22.84 -28.57 3.93
C PRO A 320 -21.76 -29.63 4.20
N GLU A 321 -21.70 -30.69 3.40
CA GLU A 321 -20.69 -31.75 3.56
C GLU A 321 -19.26 -31.26 3.27
N ASN A 322 -19.11 -30.40 2.27
CA ASN A 322 -17.82 -29.82 1.89
C ASN A 322 -17.32 -28.85 2.97
N LEU A 323 -18.23 -28.03 3.51
CA LEU A 323 -17.95 -27.14 4.63
C LEU A 323 -17.61 -27.89 5.93
N ALA A 324 -18.20 -29.06 6.16
CA ALA A 324 -17.88 -29.91 7.31
C ALA A 324 -16.48 -30.54 7.22
N LYS A 325 -15.94 -30.73 6.01
CA LYS A 325 -14.57 -31.23 5.78
C LYS A 325 -13.51 -30.12 5.94
N ALA A 326 -13.86 -28.89 5.59
CA ALA A 326 -13.03 -27.69 5.76
C ALA A 326 -13.04 -27.17 7.22
N ASN A 327 -12.71 -28.04 8.18
CA ASN A 327 -12.75 -27.73 9.61
C ASN A 327 -11.45 -27.12 10.16
N ASN A 328 -10.41 -27.01 9.33
CA ASN A 328 -9.16 -26.37 9.72
C ASN A 328 -9.39 -24.87 9.76
N GLU A 329 -9.47 -24.34 10.98
CA GLU A 329 -9.34 -22.92 11.22
C GLU A 329 -7.88 -22.61 11.48
N SER A 330 -7.29 -21.84 10.57
CA SER A 330 -6.06 -21.11 10.84
C SER A 330 -6.43 -19.68 11.23
N VAL A 331 -5.54 -19.06 11.98
CA VAL A 331 -5.58 -17.62 12.20
C VAL A 331 -4.72 -17.01 11.11
N ASP A 332 -5.33 -16.19 10.25
CA ASP A 332 -4.60 -15.32 9.34
C ASP A 332 -4.36 -14.00 10.07
N LEU A 333 -3.12 -13.75 10.42
CA LEU A 333 -2.72 -12.41 10.80
C LEU A 333 -2.41 -11.77 9.47
N ASP A 334 -3.30 -10.91 8.94
CA ASP A 334 -2.90 -9.93 7.91
C ASP A 334 -1.56 -9.38 8.43
N GLU A 335 -0.44 -9.73 7.79
CA GLU A 335 0.84 -9.95 8.48
C GLU A 335 1.14 -8.83 9.48
N LEU A 336 0.73 -9.00 10.74
CA LEU A 336 0.96 -7.99 11.76
C LEU A 336 2.39 -8.21 12.23
N TYR A 337 3.30 -7.60 11.49
CA TYR A 337 4.71 -7.59 11.83
C TYR A 337 4.86 -6.98 13.22
N ALA A 338 5.73 -7.53 14.06
CA ALA A 338 5.94 -6.93 15.38
C ALA A 338 6.58 -5.56 15.28
N VAL A 339 7.31 -5.30 14.20
CA VAL A 339 7.84 -3.97 13.90
C VAL A 339 7.42 -3.60 12.49
N GLU A 340 6.71 -2.50 12.35
CA GLU A 340 6.55 -1.82 11.07
C GLU A 340 7.47 -0.61 11.03
N GLU A 341 8.26 -0.49 9.97
CA GLU A 341 9.31 0.51 9.86
C GLU A 341 9.27 1.19 8.49
N LEU A 342 9.32 2.53 8.48
CA LEU A 342 9.44 3.36 7.30
C LEU A 342 10.81 4.01 7.35
N VAL A 343 11.65 3.69 6.37
CA VAL A 343 12.95 4.31 6.16
C VAL A 343 12.84 5.26 4.97
N ILE A 344 13.13 6.54 5.19
CA ILE A 344 13.28 7.53 4.13
C ILE A 344 14.78 7.73 3.90
N ALA A 345 15.35 6.88 3.05
CA ALA A 345 16.79 6.67 2.93
C ALA A 345 17.57 7.95 2.62
N ASN A 346 16.94 8.92 1.93
CA ASN A 346 17.62 10.11 1.47
C ASN A 346 17.28 11.38 2.28
N ASN A 347 16.49 11.31 3.36
CA ASN A 347 16.16 12.50 4.16
C ASN A 347 17.36 12.97 5.02
N ALA A 348 17.87 14.19 4.71
CA ALA A 348 18.74 15.12 5.47
C ALA A 348 19.98 14.56 6.23
N SER A 349 20.80 15.45 6.81
CA SER A 349 22.05 15.16 7.54
C SER A 349 21.83 14.42 8.88
N SER A 350 22.91 14.11 9.61
CA SER A 350 22.87 13.50 10.96
C SER A 350 22.05 14.28 11.99
N ASP A 351 21.71 15.52 11.70
CA ASP A 351 21.13 16.47 12.64
C ASP A 351 19.60 16.49 12.57
N VAL A 352 19.01 15.78 11.60
CA VAL A 352 17.55 15.68 11.40
C VAL A 352 17.10 14.21 11.23
N ARG A 353 17.64 13.34 12.10
CA ARG A 353 17.47 11.86 12.03
C ARG A 353 16.02 11.39 12.04
N GLU A 354 15.13 12.15 12.66
CA GLU A 354 13.72 11.79 12.79
C GLU A 354 13.02 11.69 11.42
N PHE A 355 13.50 12.38 10.38
CA PHE A 355 12.93 12.24 9.04
C PHE A 355 13.43 11.02 8.27
N ARG A 356 14.48 10.34 8.74
CA ARG A 356 15.06 9.16 8.07
C ARG A 356 14.35 7.87 8.38
N GLN A 357 13.75 7.76 9.55
CA GLN A 357 13.20 6.49 10.01
C GLN A 357 12.10 6.73 11.05
N GLY A 358 11.01 5.99 10.90
CA GLY A 358 9.94 5.90 11.90
C GLY A 358 9.50 4.47 12.01
N ASN A 359 9.16 4.03 13.22
CA ASN A 359 8.69 2.67 13.42
C ASN A 359 7.57 2.58 14.46
N ILE A 360 6.81 1.51 14.34
CA ILE A 360 5.77 1.11 15.29
C ILE A 360 6.13 -0.30 15.76
N LEU A 361 6.33 -0.45 17.06
CA LEU A 361 6.55 -1.72 17.72
C LEU A 361 5.24 -2.19 18.35
N PHE A 362 4.75 -3.35 17.89
CA PHE A 362 3.58 -4.02 18.43
C PHE A 362 3.99 -5.03 19.49
N THR A 363 3.31 -5.00 20.63
CA THR A 363 3.61 -5.86 21.80
C THR A 363 2.64 -7.03 21.95
N ASP A 364 1.80 -7.27 20.93
CA ASP A 364 0.73 -8.27 20.94
C ASP A 364 1.27 -9.71 20.77
N GLN A 365 0.56 -10.69 21.32
CA GLN A 365 0.82 -12.11 21.08
C GLN A 365 0.51 -12.53 19.64
N CYS A 366 -0.30 -11.73 18.94
CA CYS A 366 -0.75 -11.94 17.57
C CYS A 366 0.21 -11.39 16.51
N VAL A 367 1.50 -11.15 16.83
CA VAL A 367 2.49 -10.71 15.84
C VAL A 367 3.08 -11.89 15.07
N VAL A 368 3.36 -11.69 13.78
CA VAL A 368 3.93 -12.74 12.92
C VAL A 368 5.33 -13.12 13.40
N ARG A 369 5.56 -14.43 13.52
CA ARG A 369 6.86 -15.01 13.84
C ARG A 369 7.37 -15.86 12.68
N ASP A 370 8.69 -15.97 12.56
CA ASP A 370 9.32 -16.92 11.63
C ASP A 370 9.27 -18.36 12.19
N ASP A 371 9.78 -19.31 11.42
CA ASP A 371 9.82 -20.74 11.81
C ASP A 371 10.69 -20.99 13.06
N LYS A 372 11.47 -19.99 13.49
CA LYS A 372 12.30 -20.02 14.70
C LYS A 372 11.63 -19.30 15.88
N GLY A 373 10.40 -18.84 15.72
CA GLY A 373 9.65 -18.09 16.75
C GLY A 373 10.09 -16.62 16.89
N GLN A 374 10.97 -16.11 16.04
CA GLN A 374 11.41 -14.72 16.05
C GLN A 374 10.36 -13.83 15.41
N VAL A 375 10.08 -12.69 16.03
CA VAL A 375 9.14 -11.73 15.48
C VAL A 375 9.64 -11.16 14.16
N LYS A 376 8.74 -11.03 13.17
CA LYS A 376 9.08 -10.44 11.87
C LYS A 376 9.00 -8.92 11.92
N THR A 377 9.82 -8.26 11.11
CA THR A 377 9.82 -6.81 10.87
C THR A 377 9.47 -6.55 9.41
N ASN A 378 8.61 -5.58 9.17
CA ASN A 378 8.31 -5.06 7.85
C ASN A 378 8.92 -3.68 7.69
N THR A 379 10.04 -3.62 6.96
CA THR A 379 10.70 -2.36 6.63
C THR A 379 10.32 -1.96 5.21
N ARG A 380 9.74 -0.78 5.08
CA ARG A 380 9.45 -0.11 3.82
C ARG A 380 10.43 1.02 3.63
N THR A 381 10.94 1.17 2.41
CA THR A 381 11.92 2.21 2.12
C THR A 381 11.41 3.13 1.02
N ALA A 382 11.39 4.42 1.30
CA ALA A 382 11.29 5.50 0.32
C ALA A 382 12.67 6.11 0.15
N SER A 383 13.07 6.42 -1.08
CA SER A 383 14.41 6.94 -1.36
C SER A 383 14.31 8.23 -2.13
N ARG A 384 13.50 8.28 -3.16
CA ARG A 384 13.48 9.40 -4.08
C ARG A 384 12.57 10.54 -3.63
N ILE A 385 11.56 10.23 -2.81
CA ILE A 385 10.61 11.22 -2.32
C ILE A 385 11.09 11.84 -1.01
N TYR A 386 11.06 13.17 -0.97
CA TYR A 386 11.30 14.03 0.18
C TYR A 386 9.99 14.70 0.57
N THR A 387 9.73 14.80 1.87
CA THR A 387 8.51 15.45 2.38
C THR A 387 8.82 16.70 3.20
N ASP A 388 10.08 16.87 3.66
CA ASP A 388 10.50 18.05 4.42
C ASP A 388 11.09 19.13 3.50
N LEU A 389 10.22 20.00 3.03
CA LEU A 389 10.61 21.14 2.18
C LEU A 389 11.54 22.12 2.93
N LEU A 390 11.39 22.28 4.25
CA LEU A 390 12.23 23.17 5.05
C LEU A 390 13.66 22.62 5.13
N ALA A 391 13.85 21.33 5.37
CA ALA A 391 15.17 20.72 5.35
C ALA A 391 15.81 20.84 3.95
N GLY A 392 15.04 20.63 2.89
CA GLY A 392 15.51 20.83 1.52
C GLY A 392 15.97 22.26 1.27
N TYR A 393 15.23 23.25 1.76
CA TYR A 393 15.57 24.67 1.67
C TYR A 393 16.80 25.03 2.53
N LYS A 394 16.89 24.51 3.75
CA LYS A 394 17.96 24.83 4.70
C LYS A 394 19.30 24.16 4.35
N TYR A 395 19.24 22.97 3.78
CA TYR A 395 20.40 22.14 3.46
C TYR A 395 20.39 21.72 1.98
N PRO A 396 20.45 22.68 1.02
CA PRO A 396 20.26 22.40 -0.40
C PRO A 396 21.33 21.45 -0.98
N GLU A 397 22.52 21.41 -0.39
CA GLU A 397 23.58 20.48 -0.80
C GLU A 397 23.31 19.03 -0.36
N SER A 398 22.41 18.81 0.59
CA SER A 398 22.03 17.47 1.07
C SER A 398 20.95 16.81 0.22
N VAL A 399 20.33 17.55 -0.71
CA VAL A 399 19.21 17.09 -1.52
C VAL A 399 19.61 17.04 -2.99
N PRO A 400 19.57 15.86 -3.64
CA PRO A 400 19.83 15.72 -5.07
C PRO A 400 18.90 16.60 -5.92
N ASP A 401 19.38 17.10 -7.05
CA ASP A 401 18.57 17.94 -7.93
C ASP A 401 17.40 17.14 -8.57
N GLU A 402 17.58 15.84 -8.75
CA GLU A 402 16.64 14.87 -9.30
C GLU A 402 15.64 14.29 -8.28
N ALA A 403 15.73 14.71 -7.01
CA ALA A 403 14.80 14.34 -5.96
C ALA A 403 13.37 14.78 -6.30
N ILE A 404 12.38 14.11 -5.69
CA ILE A 404 10.98 14.47 -5.81
C ILE A 404 10.52 14.99 -4.46
N PHE A 405 10.09 16.24 -4.36
CA PHE A 405 9.40 16.69 -3.15
C PHE A 405 7.91 16.40 -3.27
N LEU A 406 7.32 15.86 -2.22
CA LEU A 406 5.89 15.63 -2.08
C LEU A 406 5.37 16.50 -0.94
N GLY A 407 4.32 17.28 -1.19
CA GLY A 407 3.75 18.19 -0.19
C GLY A 407 2.24 18.33 -0.31
N GLU A 408 1.63 18.78 0.78
CA GLU A 408 0.19 19.08 0.88
C GLU A 408 -0.03 20.60 0.92
N LEU A 409 -0.96 21.09 0.10
CA LEU A 409 -1.34 22.50 0.05
C LEU A 409 -2.77 22.73 0.57
N ALA A 410 -2.93 23.74 1.41
CA ALA A 410 -4.21 24.31 1.78
C ALA A 410 -4.46 25.61 1.03
N MET A 411 -5.74 25.94 0.80
CA MET A 411 -6.12 27.21 0.21
C MET A 411 -6.35 28.25 1.33
N THR A 412 -5.52 29.29 1.34
CA THR A 412 -5.58 30.42 2.28
C THR A 412 -6.22 31.64 1.61
N PRO A 413 -7.37 32.14 2.11
CA PRO A 413 -8.01 33.33 1.56
C PRO A 413 -7.04 34.52 1.47
N GLY A 414 -6.95 35.16 0.32
CA GLY A 414 -6.08 36.34 0.09
C GLY A 414 -4.60 36.03 -0.17
N LEU A 415 -4.13 34.82 0.14
CA LEU A 415 -2.74 34.40 -0.11
C LEU A 415 -2.63 33.27 -1.16
N GLY A 416 -3.74 32.69 -1.61
CA GLY A 416 -3.71 31.58 -2.57
C GLY A 416 -3.42 30.27 -1.87
N TYR A 417 -2.52 29.44 -2.39
CA TYR A 417 -2.17 28.17 -1.75
C TYR A 417 -0.98 28.32 -0.81
N GLU A 418 -1.04 27.65 0.33
CA GLU A 418 0.03 27.59 1.32
C GLU A 418 0.39 26.13 1.63
N LEU A 419 1.68 25.87 1.83
CA LEU A 419 2.15 24.58 2.32
C LEU A 419 1.63 24.37 3.74
N VAL A 420 0.92 23.26 3.95
CA VAL A 420 0.39 22.93 5.28
C VAL A 420 1.53 22.53 6.19
N ARG A 421 1.59 23.19 7.36
CA ARG A 421 2.56 22.89 8.42
C ARG A 421 1.98 22.12 9.59
N ASP A 422 0.69 22.26 9.83
CA ASP A 422 0.03 21.69 11.00
C ASP A 422 -0.65 20.38 10.63
N ILE A 423 -0.17 19.31 11.24
CA ILE A 423 -0.91 18.06 11.35
C ILE A 423 -1.30 17.91 12.82
N SER A 424 -2.44 18.48 13.21
CA SER A 424 -3.11 18.05 14.43
C SER A 424 -3.69 16.65 14.18
N ILE A 425 -3.33 15.67 15.01
CA ILE A 425 -4.02 14.38 14.99
C ILE A 425 -5.43 14.65 15.50
N LYS A 426 -6.44 14.52 14.64
CA LYS A 426 -7.84 14.52 15.10
C LYS A 426 -8.33 13.09 15.24
N THR A 427 -9.06 12.89 16.33
CA THR A 427 -9.86 11.72 16.69
C THR A 427 -10.50 11.05 15.48
N TYR A 428 -10.17 9.78 15.24
CA TYR A 428 -10.98 8.90 14.42
C TYR A 428 -12.24 8.53 15.19
N LYS A 429 -13.33 8.20 14.48
CA LYS A 429 -14.65 7.91 15.08
C LYS A 429 -14.62 6.82 16.17
N ASP A 430 -13.56 6.01 16.21
CA ASP A 430 -13.33 4.92 17.16
C ASP A 430 -11.97 5.04 17.90
N TYR A 431 -11.26 6.17 17.77
CA TYR A 431 -9.96 6.44 18.39
C TYR A 431 -9.83 7.92 18.75
N ALA A 432 -9.75 8.26 20.03
CA ALA A 432 -9.42 9.61 20.44
C ALA A 432 -7.90 9.74 20.64
N LEU A 433 -7.26 10.54 19.80
CA LEU A 433 -5.93 11.07 20.07
C LEU A 433 -5.91 12.49 19.52
N ASP A 434 -5.99 13.47 20.41
CA ASP A 434 -5.74 14.88 20.07
C ASP A 434 -4.39 15.23 20.66
N VAL A 435 -3.34 15.13 19.84
CA VAL A 435 -2.01 15.63 20.21
C VAL A 435 -1.83 16.94 19.48
N GLY A 436 -1.89 18.04 20.23
CA GLY A 436 -1.50 19.36 19.76
C GLY A 436 0.01 19.39 19.55
N LEU A 437 0.46 19.15 18.33
CA LEU A 437 1.86 19.24 17.95
C LEU A 437 2.16 20.70 17.58
N GLY A 438 2.95 21.38 18.41
CA GLY A 438 3.32 22.78 18.19
C GLY A 438 4.16 23.01 16.92
N LEU A 439 4.32 24.29 16.57
CA LEU A 439 4.90 24.91 15.37
C LEU A 439 6.34 24.54 14.94
N ASN A 440 6.88 23.42 15.37
CA ASN A 440 8.13 22.88 14.85
C ASN A 440 7.78 21.64 14.05
N GLY A 441 8.24 21.53 12.79
CA GLY A 441 8.00 20.41 11.88
C GLY A 441 8.50 19.02 12.35
N PHE A 442 8.67 18.82 13.64
CA PHE A 442 9.05 17.59 14.28
C PHE A 442 7.79 16.76 14.48
N GLN A 443 7.40 15.98 13.48
CA GLN A 443 7.13 14.55 13.67
C GLN A 443 7.28 13.80 12.31
N SER A 444 8.53 13.42 12.04
CA SER A 444 9.09 12.19 11.42
C SER A 444 8.24 11.23 10.55
N ALA A 445 8.93 10.38 9.78
CA ALA A 445 8.39 9.18 9.11
C ALA A 445 7.42 8.32 9.98
N ALA A 446 7.51 8.44 11.31
CA ALA A 446 6.60 7.84 12.27
C ALA A 446 5.14 8.33 12.15
N MET A 447 4.93 9.62 11.85
CA MET A 447 3.58 10.16 11.70
C MET A 447 2.95 9.79 10.37
N LEU A 448 3.75 9.74 9.31
CA LEU A 448 3.30 9.16 8.04
C LEU A 448 2.85 7.71 8.24
N MET A 449 3.64 6.95 9.01
CA MET A 449 3.27 5.62 9.48
C MET A 449 1.93 5.63 10.25
N LEU A 450 1.75 6.51 11.24
CA LEU A 450 0.52 6.56 12.01
C LEU A 450 -0.72 6.97 11.18
N ASP A 451 -0.62 7.97 10.32
CA ASP A 451 -1.76 8.49 9.55
C ASP A 451 -2.15 7.57 8.39
N TYR A 452 -1.17 6.97 7.71
CA TYR A 452 -1.40 6.22 6.48
C TYR A 452 -1.12 4.72 6.58
N HIS A 453 -0.81 4.16 7.74
CA HIS A 453 -0.71 2.69 7.86
C HIS A 453 -1.77 2.11 8.80
N ARG A 454 -2.49 2.95 9.55
CA ARG A 454 -3.40 2.50 10.62
C ARG A 454 -4.88 2.34 10.27
N HIS A 455 -5.38 2.85 9.13
CA HIS A 455 -6.84 2.76 8.86
C HIS A 455 -7.30 1.30 8.84
N GLY A 456 -8.31 0.97 9.65
CA GLY A 456 -8.90 -0.37 9.71
C GLY A 456 -8.08 -1.43 10.47
N VAL A 457 -6.99 -1.04 11.15
CA VAL A 457 -6.14 -1.92 11.97
C VAL A 457 -6.31 -1.50 13.44
N GLY A 458 -6.74 -2.41 14.30
CA GLY A 458 -6.63 -2.22 15.76
C GLY A 458 -5.24 -2.64 16.25
N PHE A 459 -4.79 -2.20 17.42
CA PHE A 459 -3.65 -2.81 18.12
C PHE A 459 -3.93 -2.89 19.63
N SER A 460 -3.53 -3.89 20.41
CA SER A 460 -3.81 -3.89 21.88
C SER A 460 -2.92 -2.90 22.68
N ALA A 461 -1.62 -2.86 22.37
CA ALA A 461 -0.66 -1.87 22.89
C ALA A 461 0.62 -1.82 22.01
N GLY A 462 1.22 -0.63 21.85
CA GLY A 462 2.45 -0.47 21.07
C GLY A 462 3.27 0.77 21.41
N ARG A 463 4.51 0.81 20.90
CA ARG A 463 5.43 1.96 21.03
C ARG A 463 5.72 2.57 19.66
N VAL A 464 5.62 3.89 19.54
CA VAL A 464 5.96 4.65 18.33
C VAL A 464 7.36 5.25 18.49
N ASN A 465 8.15 5.25 17.42
CA ASN A 465 9.55 5.71 17.42
C ASN A 465 10.44 4.97 18.41
N ALA A 466 10.14 3.68 18.62
CA ALA A 466 10.98 2.78 19.36
C ALA A 466 12.19 2.37 18.49
N ILE A 467 13.15 3.29 18.29
CA ILE A 467 14.27 3.09 17.35
C ILE A 467 15.11 1.90 17.82
N LYS A 468 15.22 0.87 16.97
CA LYS A 468 16.12 -0.25 17.22
C LYS A 468 17.56 0.23 17.03
N LYS A 469 18.34 0.22 18.10
CA LYS A 469 19.76 0.55 18.11
C LYS A 469 20.56 -0.59 17.49
N ALA A 470 21.79 -0.29 17.06
CA ALA A 470 22.69 -1.25 16.42
C ALA A 470 23.06 -2.45 17.32
N ASP A 471 22.95 -2.30 18.64
CA ASP A 471 23.16 -3.34 19.65
C ASP A 471 21.92 -4.24 19.86
N GLY A 472 20.84 -4.00 19.12
CA GLY A 472 19.58 -4.73 19.23
C GLY A 472 18.64 -4.20 20.31
N SER A 473 19.07 -3.26 21.16
CA SER A 473 18.21 -2.59 22.13
C SER A 473 17.26 -1.61 21.43
N VAL A 474 16.17 -1.25 22.09
CA VAL A 474 15.16 -0.35 21.54
C VAL A 474 15.19 0.95 22.36
N ALA A 475 15.38 2.09 21.71
CA ALA A 475 15.28 3.39 22.36
C ALA A 475 13.87 3.60 22.94
N PRO A 476 13.73 4.35 24.04
CA PRO A 476 12.41 4.67 24.57
C PRO A 476 11.59 5.38 23.48
N GLY A 477 10.42 4.81 23.17
CA GLY A 477 9.45 5.37 22.24
C GLY A 477 8.20 5.80 23.00
N LEU A 478 7.32 6.54 22.34
CA LEU A 478 6.03 6.94 22.90
C LEU A 478 5.12 5.72 23.03
N GLN A 479 4.75 5.35 24.24
CA GLN A 479 3.76 4.29 24.46
C GLN A 479 2.35 4.85 24.22
N MET A 480 1.58 4.18 23.36
CA MET A 480 0.23 4.61 23.01
C MET A 480 -0.78 3.49 23.26
N ALA A 481 -1.93 3.84 23.85
CA ALA A 481 -3.11 2.98 23.90
C ALA A 481 -3.64 2.75 22.49
N MET A 482 -4.05 1.52 22.19
CA MET A 482 -4.55 1.14 20.87
C MET A 482 -5.72 0.12 21.03
N LEU A 483 -6.51 -0.16 19.98
CA LEU A 483 -7.61 -1.16 19.99
C LEU A 483 -7.23 -2.64 19.82
N GLU A 484 -7.55 -3.57 20.71
CA GLU A 484 -7.31 -5.02 20.46
C GLU A 484 -7.86 -5.53 19.10
N LEU A 485 -6.98 -6.14 18.27
CA LEU A 485 -7.41 -6.85 17.07
C LEU A 485 -7.78 -8.28 17.43
N LYS A 486 -8.98 -8.67 17.01
CA LYS A 486 -9.28 -10.11 16.92
C LYS A 486 -8.56 -10.68 15.70
N PRO A 487 -7.83 -11.80 15.86
CA PRO A 487 -7.19 -12.46 14.74
C PRO A 487 -8.19 -12.76 13.61
N THR A 488 -7.79 -12.56 12.36
CA THR A 488 -8.63 -12.95 11.22
C THR A 488 -8.75 -14.46 11.22
N ARG A 489 -9.97 -14.97 11.21
CA ARG A 489 -10.20 -16.42 11.15
C ARG A 489 -10.22 -16.83 9.69
N ARG A 490 -9.42 -17.82 9.36
CA ARG A 490 -9.35 -18.39 8.02
C ARG A 490 -9.94 -19.78 8.03
N GLN A 491 -10.80 -20.06 7.07
CA GLN A 491 -11.31 -21.39 6.79
C GLN A 491 -10.72 -21.84 5.46
N GLU A 492 -9.89 -22.89 5.49
CA GLU A 492 -9.09 -23.33 4.36
C GLU A 492 -9.65 -24.58 3.70
N GLY A 493 -9.33 -24.76 2.42
CA GLY A 493 -9.56 -26.02 1.71
C GLY A 493 -11.04 -26.33 1.48
N ILE A 494 -11.88 -25.30 1.35
CA ILE A 494 -13.31 -25.50 1.03
C ILE A 494 -13.41 -25.92 -0.43
N THR A 495 -13.47 -27.23 -0.68
CA THR A 495 -13.61 -27.78 -2.03
C THR A 495 -15.08 -27.94 -2.39
N VAL A 496 -15.57 -27.26 -3.42
CA VAL A 496 -16.95 -27.38 -3.92
C VAL A 496 -16.96 -27.87 -5.37
N PRO A 497 -17.94 -28.70 -5.77
CA PRO A 497 -18.11 -29.07 -7.17
C PRO A 497 -18.59 -27.85 -7.98
N VAL A 498 -18.19 -27.79 -9.24
CA VAL A 498 -18.52 -26.69 -10.15
C VAL A 498 -19.12 -27.27 -11.42
N CYS A 499 -20.24 -26.72 -11.86
CA CYS A 499 -20.83 -27.02 -13.15
C CYS A 499 -20.49 -25.91 -14.15
N CYS A 500 -20.52 -26.20 -15.45
CA CYS A 500 -20.20 -25.17 -16.44
C CYS A 500 -21.16 -23.96 -16.39
N ALA A 501 -22.41 -24.18 -15.95
CA ALA A 501 -23.40 -23.11 -15.76
C ALA A 501 -23.03 -22.13 -14.62
N ASP A 502 -22.09 -22.49 -13.75
CA ASP A 502 -21.60 -21.61 -12.67
C ASP A 502 -20.57 -20.57 -13.18
N PHE A 503 -20.09 -20.67 -14.43
CA PHE A 503 -19.13 -19.72 -15.01
C PHE A 503 -19.79 -18.55 -15.76
N PRO A 504 -19.22 -17.33 -15.69
CA PRO A 504 -18.06 -16.96 -14.87
C PRO A 504 -18.44 -16.85 -13.39
N ILE A 505 -17.62 -17.45 -12.52
CA ILE A 505 -17.88 -17.40 -11.08
C ILE A 505 -17.57 -15.99 -10.60
N ASN A 506 -18.62 -15.31 -10.15
CA ASN A 506 -18.49 -13.99 -9.54
C ASN A 506 -17.94 -14.16 -8.10
N LEU A 507 -16.63 -13.95 -7.96
CA LEU A 507 -15.91 -13.99 -6.67
C LEU A 507 -15.87 -12.63 -5.98
N ASP A 508 -16.71 -11.73 -6.47
CA ASP A 508 -16.54 -10.32 -6.40
C ASP A 508 -17.50 -9.83 -5.30
N GLY A 509 -17.19 -10.13 -4.04
CA GLY A 509 -18.07 -9.80 -2.90
C GLY A 509 -17.82 -10.65 -1.66
N TYR A 510 -18.79 -10.67 -0.75
CA TYR A 510 -18.69 -11.49 0.47
C TYR A 510 -19.06 -12.96 0.17
N VAL A 511 -18.35 -13.86 0.82
CA VAL A 511 -18.60 -15.31 0.84
C VAL A 511 -19.25 -15.65 2.18
N ARG A 512 -20.33 -16.44 2.14
CA ARG A 512 -20.98 -16.97 3.35
C ARG A 512 -20.63 -18.45 3.51
N THR A 513 -20.25 -18.86 4.70
CA THR A 513 -19.96 -20.25 5.07
C THR A 513 -20.77 -20.69 6.27
N ASN A 514 -20.60 -21.93 6.72
CA ASN A 514 -21.20 -22.44 7.97
C ASN A 514 -20.60 -21.77 9.22
N ARG A 515 -19.45 -21.10 9.09
CA ARG A 515 -18.76 -20.44 10.20
C ARG A 515 -18.87 -18.92 10.14
N PHE A 516 -19.01 -18.37 8.94
CA PHE A 516 -18.92 -16.94 8.70
C PHE A 516 -20.12 -16.44 7.91
N GLU A 517 -20.86 -15.48 8.50
CA GLU A 517 -21.95 -14.78 7.80
C GLU A 517 -21.40 -13.86 6.70
N LEU A 518 -20.21 -13.27 6.90
CA LEU A 518 -19.51 -12.43 5.95
C LEU A 518 -18.01 -12.74 5.98
N ALA A 519 -17.49 -13.36 4.92
CA ALA A 519 -16.08 -13.64 4.71
C ALA A 519 -15.60 -13.05 3.38
N LYS A 520 -14.29 -12.80 3.26
CA LYS A 520 -13.60 -12.40 2.03
C LYS A 520 -12.90 -13.61 1.44
N LEU A 521 -12.76 -13.67 0.12
CA LEU A 521 -11.92 -14.68 -0.51
C LEU A 521 -10.44 -14.40 -0.20
N ALA A 522 -9.70 -15.42 0.24
CA ALA A 522 -8.26 -15.40 0.48
C ALA A 522 -7.48 -16.03 -0.68
N LYS A 523 -8.01 -17.12 -1.22
CA LYS A 523 -7.42 -17.89 -2.31
C LYS A 523 -8.50 -18.68 -2.99
N ILE A 524 -8.37 -18.83 -4.30
CA ILE A 524 -9.17 -19.78 -5.06
C ILE A 524 -8.27 -20.59 -5.97
N SER A 525 -8.58 -21.88 -6.11
CA SER A 525 -7.98 -22.77 -7.08
C SER A 525 -9.07 -23.56 -7.80
N PHE A 526 -9.16 -23.40 -9.11
CA PHE A 526 -10.04 -24.19 -9.97
C PHE A 526 -9.26 -25.38 -10.53
N ASP A 527 -9.78 -26.59 -10.28
CA ASP A 527 -9.32 -27.85 -10.83
C ASP A 527 -10.33 -28.32 -11.89
N PRO A 528 -10.03 -28.14 -13.19
CA PRO A 528 -10.90 -28.51 -14.30
C PRO A 528 -11.00 -30.03 -14.52
N VAL A 529 -10.06 -30.81 -13.97
CA VAL A 529 -10.06 -32.28 -14.09
C VAL A 529 -11.02 -32.87 -13.07
N ALA A 530 -10.97 -32.37 -11.84
CA ALA A 530 -11.88 -32.76 -10.78
C ALA A 530 -13.26 -32.06 -10.87
N ASP A 531 -13.41 -31.05 -11.74
CA ASP A 531 -14.56 -30.14 -11.77
C ASP A 531 -14.85 -29.54 -10.38
N THR A 532 -13.79 -29.11 -9.69
CA THR A 532 -13.90 -28.55 -8.34
C THR A 532 -13.19 -27.22 -8.21
N ILE A 533 -13.68 -26.42 -7.27
CA ILE A 533 -13.03 -25.20 -6.81
C ILE A 533 -12.68 -25.37 -5.35
N THR A 534 -11.42 -25.11 -5.02
CA THR A 534 -10.94 -25.04 -3.64
C THR A 534 -10.80 -23.57 -3.24
N LEU A 535 -11.46 -23.19 -2.15
CA LEU A 535 -11.52 -21.83 -1.64
C LEU A 535 -10.91 -21.77 -0.25
N ASP A 536 -10.13 -20.73 -0.01
CA ASP A 536 -9.81 -20.27 1.34
C ASP A 536 -10.55 -18.96 1.57
N VAL A 537 -11.21 -18.81 2.72
CA VAL A 537 -11.95 -17.59 3.07
C VAL A 537 -11.47 -17.02 4.39
N LEU A 538 -11.49 -15.69 4.49
CA LEU A 538 -11.09 -14.91 5.65
C LEU A 538 -12.31 -14.22 6.25
N ALA A 539 -12.55 -14.38 7.54
CA ALA A 539 -13.62 -13.72 8.23
C ALA A 539 -13.16 -13.10 9.55
N GLY A 540 -13.74 -11.94 9.84
CA GLY A 540 -13.43 -11.15 11.02
C GLY A 540 -12.14 -10.35 10.85
N SER A 541 -12.25 -9.03 10.74
CA SER A 541 -11.18 -8.11 11.12
C SER A 541 -11.77 -6.75 11.52
N ARG A 542 -12.89 -6.76 12.25
CA ARG A 542 -13.44 -5.54 12.85
C ARG A 542 -13.82 -5.76 14.31
N CYS A 543 -13.32 -4.83 15.11
CA CYS A 543 -13.09 -4.87 16.55
C CYS A 543 -14.34 -5.15 17.38
N GLN A 544 -14.19 -5.94 18.45
CA GLN A 544 -14.81 -5.53 19.71
C GLN A 544 -13.87 -4.49 20.30
N VAL A 545 -14.41 -3.31 20.59
CA VAL A 545 -13.67 -2.23 21.23
C VAL A 545 -13.56 -2.55 22.71
N THR A 546 -12.37 -2.92 23.14
CA THR A 546 -11.95 -2.72 24.52
C THR A 546 -10.70 -1.87 24.46
N VAL A 547 -10.79 -0.60 24.88
CA VAL A 547 -9.60 0.20 25.13
C VAL A 547 -8.98 -0.41 26.37
N VAL A 548 -7.80 -1.03 26.20
CA VAL A 548 -6.99 -1.44 27.34
C VAL A 548 -6.05 -0.29 27.59
N ASP A 549 -6.22 0.40 28.71
CA ASP A 549 -5.20 1.37 29.14
C ASP A 549 -3.86 0.63 29.25
N PRO A 550 -2.76 1.19 28.71
CA PRO A 550 -1.45 0.60 28.92
C PRO A 550 -1.24 0.46 30.43
N GLN A 551 -1.10 -0.77 30.91
CA GLN A 551 -0.74 -1.01 32.31
C GLN A 551 0.52 -0.20 32.60
N ASP A 552 0.47 0.61 33.65
CA ASP A 552 1.66 1.32 34.07
C ASP A 552 2.72 0.29 34.44
N PRO A 553 3.91 0.30 33.81
CA PRO A 553 5.02 -0.56 34.20
C PRO A 553 5.38 -0.45 35.70
N GLY A 554 4.96 0.61 36.40
CA GLY A 554 5.08 0.75 37.86
C GLY A 554 3.89 0.22 38.69
N ASP A 555 2.69 0.05 38.12
CA ASP A 555 1.53 -0.51 38.83
C ASP A 555 1.61 -2.03 38.79
N GLY A 556 2.47 -2.59 39.63
CA GLY A 556 2.44 -4.01 39.96
C GLY A 556 1.07 -4.41 40.52
N GLY A 557 0.18 -4.88 39.65
CA GLY A 557 -0.95 -5.76 39.94
C GLY A 557 -1.74 -5.47 41.23
N GLY A 558 -2.37 -4.30 41.32
CA GLY A 558 -3.35 -3.99 42.38
C GLY A 558 -4.74 -4.59 42.14
N GLY A 559 -4.85 -5.80 41.62
CA GLY A 559 -6.11 -6.53 41.44
C GLY A 559 -6.25 -7.63 42.49
N GLY A 560 -6.99 -7.35 43.56
CA GLY A 560 -7.13 -8.16 44.77
C GLY A 560 -7.10 -9.68 44.58
N GLY A 561 -5.98 -10.29 44.98
CA GLY A 561 -5.83 -11.74 45.13
C GLY A 561 -4.67 -12.02 46.09
N ASN A 562 -4.99 -12.33 47.35
CA ASN A 562 -4.02 -12.84 48.31
C ASN A 562 -3.42 -14.16 47.79
N GLY A 563 -2.25 -14.10 47.17
CA GLY A 563 -1.50 -15.26 46.72
C GLY A 563 -0.04 -14.90 46.53
N GLY A 564 0.79 -15.21 47.53
CA GLY A 564 2.22 -14.91 47.53
C GLY A 564 2.96 -15.62 46.40
N GLY A 565 3.64 -14.83 45.57
CA GLY A 565 4.54 -15.28 44.52
C GLY A 565 5.11 -14.06 43.80
N GLY A 566 6.15 -13.45 44.38
CA GLY A 566 6.81 -12.28 43.81
C GLY A 566 7.47 -12.62 42.47
N GLY A 567 6.84 -12.19 41.38
CA GLY A 567 7.54 -11.93 40.14
C GLY A 567 8.07 -10.50 40.20
N GLU A 568 9.37 -10.33 40.03
CA GLU A 568 10.00 -9.02 39.85
C GLU A 568 9.36 -8.37 38.61
N GLY A 569 8.54 -7.33 38.81
CA GLY A 569 8.01 -6.53 37.73
C GLY A 569 9.17 -5.84 37.01
N GLU A 570 9.29 -6.03 35.71
CA GLU A 570 10.28 -5.35 34.88
C GLU A 570 10.03 -3.84 34.96
N CYS A 571 10.93 -3.09 35.61
CA CYS A 571 10.82 -1.63 35.67
C CYS A 571 10.89 -1.01 34.27
N ALA A 572 10.19 0.13 34.09
CA ALA A 572 10.23 0.91 32.86
C ALA A 572 11.68 1.32 32.51
N PRO A 573 12.13 1.24 31.24
CA PRO A 573 13.44 1.75 30.86
C PRO A 573 13.56 3.26 31.10
N ALA A 574 14.75 3.72 31.50
CA ALA A 574 15.04 5.15 31.59
C ALA A 574 14.75 5.86 30.25
N GLY A 575 14.07 7.00 30.32
CA GLY A 575 13.58 7.80 29.20
C GLY A 575 12.24 7.36 28.61
N LEU A 576 11.58 6.31 29.13
CA LEU A 576 10.25 5.92 28.66
C LEU A 576 9.24 7.03 28.97
N GLU A 577 8.52 7.45 27.94
CA GLU A 577 7.42 8.41 28.05
C GLU A 577 6.09 7.67 27.95
N VAL A 578 5.34 7.69 29.05
CA VAL A 578 3.99 7.11 29.16
C VAL A 578 2.99 8.26 29.16
N SER A 579 2.21 8.37 28.09
CA SER A 579 1.09 9.30 28.03
C SER A 579 -0.16 8.61 28.57
N ARG A 580 -0.61 8.98 29.77
CA ARG A 580 -1.91 8.61 30.31
C ARG A 580 -2.97 9.61 29.84
N TYR A 581 -4.15 9.10 29.50
CA TYR A 581 -5.28 9.91 29.06
C TYR A 581 -6.43 9.71 30.03
N ASN A 582 -6.85 10.78 30.69
CA ASN A 582 -8.05 10.79 31.51
C ASN A 582 -9.10 11.67 30.81
N GLU A 583 -10.13 11.03 30.25
CA GLU A 583 -11.31 11.72 29.74
C GLU A 583 -12.33 11.84 30.85
N GLN A 584 -12.68 13.07 31.22
CA GLN A 584 -13.83 13.32 32.08
C GLN A 584 -14.88 14.06 31.27
N THR A 585 -15.91 13.33 30.87
CA THR A 585 -17.08 13.91 30.21
C THR A 585 -17.98 14.54 31.26
N TYR A 586 -18.14 15.86 31.22
CA TYR A 586 -19.11 16.56 32.06
C TYR A 586 -20.37 16.84 31.26
N CYS A 587 -21.46 16.16 31.60
CA CYS A 587 -22.78 16.47 31.06
C CYS A 587 -23.40 17.64 31.84
N SER A 588 -23.01 18.87 31.52
CA SER A 588 -23.87 20.04 31.79
C SER A 588 -24.52 20.46 30.48
N GLY A 589 -25.84 20.59 30.48
CA GLY A 589 -26.67 20.74 29.27
C GLY A 589 -26.16 21.79 28.28
N ASP A 590 -25.55 21.27 27.20
CA ASP A 590 -25.23 21.87 25.91
C ASP A 590 -24.19 23.03 25.86
N PRO A 591 -23.04 22.89 25.15
CA PRO A 591 -22.50 21.69 24.48
C PRO A 591 -21.73 20.78 25.45
N THR A 592 -21.66 19.49 25.11
CA THR A 592 -20.83 18.50 25.80
C THR A 592 -19.38 18.97 25.83
N LEU A 593 -18.88 19.35 27.01
CA LEU A 593 -17.48 19.72 27.19
C LEU A 593 -16.71 18.43 27.51
N VAL A 594 -15.91 18.00 26.55
CA VAL A 594 -14.95 16.90 26.75
C VAL A 594 -13.68 17.54 27.28
N LEU A 595 -13.43 17.39 28.58
CA LEU A 595 -12.15 17.74 29.18
C LEU A 595 -11.22 16.55 29.04
N THR A 596 -10.22 16.72 28.19
CA THR A 596 -9.13 15.77 27.98
C THR A 596 -7.91 16.22 28.76
N ASN A 597 -7.53 15.42 29.76
CA ASN A 597 -6.25 15.61 30.43
C ASN A 597 -5.29 14.53 29.92
N GLN A 598 -4.21 14.97 29.27
CA GLN A 598 -3.09 14.12 28.91
C GLN A 598 -2.00 14.31 29.98
N GLU A 599 -1.76 13.26 30.76
CA GLU A 599 -0.64 13.20 31.71
C GLU A 599 0.52 12.49 31.02
N MET A 600 1.57 13.23 30.67
CA MET A 600 2.82 12.63 30.18
C MET A 600 3.71 12.33 31.39
N ILE A 601 4.05 11.07 31.58
CA ILE A 601 4.93 10.57 32.64
C ILE A 601 6.24 10.18 31.98
N ILE A 602 7.34 10.87 32.32
CA ILE A 602 8.67 10.55 31.80
C ILE A 602 9.46 9.86 32.91
N TYR A 603 9.88 8.62 32.68
CA TYR A 603 10.73 7.86 33.60
C TYR A 603 12.17 8.34 33.48
N THR A 604 12.68 9.04 34.49
CA THR A 604 14.00 9.71 34.37
C THR A 604 15.19 8.77 34.55
N ASP A 605 15.05 7.72 35.36
CA ASP A 605 16.17 6.86 35.76
C ASP A 605 15.91 5.36 35.57
N GLY A 606 14.70 4.99 35.11
CA GLY A 606 14.31 3.60 34.88
C GLY A 606 14.11 2.76 36.15
N ASN A 607 14.10 3.40 37.33
CA ASN A 607 13.67 2.77 38.57
C ASN A 607 12.17 3.02 38.75
N CYS A 608 11.46 2.06 39.34
CA CYS A 608 10.01 2.05 39.54
C CYS A 608 9.46 3.15 40.49
N GLY A 609 9.91 4.41 40.43
CA GLY A 609 9.47 5.45 41.36
C GLY A 609 9.84 6.91 41.08
N THR A 610 10.58 7.24 40.01
CA THR A 610 11.03 8.62 39.75
C THR A 610 10.63 9.11 38.36
N TYR A 611 9.49 9.81 38.31
CA TYR A 611 9.00 10.51 37.12
C TYR A 611 8.95 12.02 37.34
N GLU A 612 9.19 12.79 36.28
CA GLU A 612 8.91 14.23 36.25
C GLU A 612 7.57 14.46 35.55
N LEU A 613 6.73 15.35 36.10
CA LEU A 613 5.53 15.86 35.42
C LEU A 613 5.95 17.08 34.58
N PRO A 614 6.00 17.00 33.24
CA PRO A 614 6.18 18.19 32.43
C PRO A 614 4.87 18.99 32.50
N GLY A 615 4.98 20.23 32.99
CA GLY A 615 3.95 21.28 33.13
C GLY A 615 2.50 20.97 32.75
N LYS A 616 1.57 21.20 33.70
CA LYS A 616 0.12 21.26 33.44
C LYS A 616 -0.18 22.17 32.25
N LEU A 617 -0.80 21.64 31.21
CA LEU A 617 -1.45 22.45 30.19
C LEU A 617 -2.77 22.98 30.76
N THR A 618 -2.87 24.30 30.92
CA THR A 618 -4.10 24.96 31.37
C THR A 618 -5.03 25.16 30.18
N VAL A 619 -6.23 24.59 30.25
CA VAL A 619 -7.31 24.82 29.27
C VAL A 619 -7.90 26.22 29.47
N TYR A 620 -8.01 27.00 28.39
CA TYR A 620 -8.82 28.22 28.40
C TYR A 620 -10.30 27.82 28.25
N GLY A 621 -11.10 28.13 29.26
CA GLY A 621 -12.55 28.15 29.11
C GLY A 621 -12.97 29.32 28.23
N CYS A 622 -14.02 29.14 27.43
CA CYS A 622 -14.67 30.24 26.73
C CYS A 622 -15.31 31.19 27.76
N ASP A 623 -14.96 32.48 27.69
CA ASP A 623 -15.92 33.56 27.88
C ASP A 623 -16.34 34.08 26.50
#